data_AF-A0A918VGC0-F1
#
_entry.id   AF-A0A918VGC0-F1
#
_cell.length_a   1.000
_cell.length_b   1.000
_cell.length_c   1.000
_cell.angle_alpha   90.00
_cell.angle_beta   90.00
_cell.angle_gamma   90.00
#
_symmetry.space_group_name_H-M   'P 1'
#
loop_
_entity.id
_entity.type
_entity.pdbx_description
1 polymer ?
#
loop_
_entity_poly.entity_id
_entity_poly.type
_entity_poly.pdbx_seq_one_letter_code
_entity_poly.pdbx_strand_id
1 'polypeptide(L)'
;MAWSERNNAELANTTDTPYELEDSKSALLCPLTGSIMLKYRISADTDHKLDYSPRVGGVWLDKGEWEYLKEQGIANKVNSVFSDHWQKQIRVNDTKATFAALYEKKFGKEDYQKVKELRNWLESNPNKAELRAYLLAMDPYGS
;
A
#
# COMPACT_ATOMS: atom_id res chain seq x y z
N MET A 1 -8.41 -13.41 -29.14
CA MET A 1 -9.28 -12.24 -28.87
C MET A 1 -9.22 -11.95 -27.39
N ALA A 2 -8.78 -10.75 -27.02
CA ALA A 2 -8.55 -10.34 -25.63
C ALA A 2 -9.87 -10.13 -24.89
N TRP A 3 -9.95 -10.57 -23.64
CA TRP A 3 -11.11 -10.45 -22.75
C TRP A 3 -11.61 -9.00 -22.55
N SER A 4 -10.76 -8.01 -22.87
CA SER A 4 -11.06 -6.57 -22.79
C SER A 4 -12.27 -6.11 -23.58
N GLU A 5 -12.65 -6.79 -24.67
CA GLU A 5 -13.70 -6.30 -25.57
C GLU A 5 -15.13 -6.68 -25.14
N ARG A 6 -15.30 -7.60 -24.18
CA ARG A 6 -16.64 -8.00 -23.70
C ARG A 6 -17.15 -7.23 -22.49
N ASN A 7 -16.28 -6.71 -21.64
CA ASN A 7 -16.69 -6.23 -20.31
C ASN A 7 -16.87 -4.72 -20.16
N ASN A 8 -16.81 -3.96 -21.25
CA ASN A 8 -17.07 -2.52 -21.19
C ASN A 8 -18.54 -2.18 -20.87
N ALA A 9 -19.46 -3.15 -21.03
CA ALA A 9 -20.89 -2.97 -20.77
C ALA A 9 -21.34 -3.38 -19.35
N GLU A 10 -20.53 -4.14 -18.59
CA GLU A 10 -20.91 -4.64 -17.25
C GLU A 10 -20.48 -3.72 -16.09
N LEU A 11 -19.85 -2.58 -16.37
CA LEU A 11 -19.45 -1.60 -15.35
C LEU A 11 -20.64 -0.81 -14.76
N ALA A 12 -21.87 -1.04 -15.21
CA ALA A 12 -23.03 -0.20 -14.91
C ALA A 12 -24.05 -0.78 -13.91
N ASN A 13 -23.91 -2.04 -13.45
CA ASN A 13 -24.88 -2.62 -12.51
C ASN A 13 -24.20 -3.15 -11.23
N THR A 14 -24.04 -2.27 -10.26
CA THR A 14 -23.70 -2.59 -8.87
C THR A 14 -24.94 -3.09 -8.14
N THR A 15 -25.03 -4.41 -7.95
CA THR A 15 -25.83 -4.99 -6.86
C THR A 15 -24.90 -5.37 -5.72
N ASP A 16 -25.08 -4.69 -4.57
CA ASP A 16 -24.43 -4.97 -3.28
C ASP A 16 -24.68 -6.41 -2.87
N THR A 17 -23.76 -7.29 -3.23
CA THR A 17 -23.74 -8.67 -2.74
C THR A 17 -22.54 -8.76 -1.81
N PRO A 18 -22.72 -9.06 -0.51
CA PRO A 18 -21.59 -9.26 0.39
C PRO A 18 -20.73 -10.41 -0.18
N TYR A 19 -19.48 -10.11 -0.52
CA TYR A 19 -18.52 -11.13 -0.95
C TYR A 19 -17.53 -11.37 0.18
N GLU A 20 -17.16 -12.64 0.35
CA GLU A 20 -16.07 -13.03 1.24
C GLU A 20 -14.79 -13.09 0.43
N LEU A 21 -13.73 -12.45 0.94
CA LEU A 21 -12.39 -12.50 0.37
C LEU A 21 -11.64 -13.71 0.94
N GLU A 22 -11.37 -14.68 0.08
CA GLU A 22 -10.43 -15.77 0.38
C GLU A 22 -9.12 -15.50 -0.34
N ASP A 23 -7.98 -15.59 0.36
CA ASP A 23 -6.64 -15.58 -0.25
C ASP A 23 -5.98 -16.94 0.01
N SER A 24 -5.59 -17.62 -1.06
CA SER A 24 -4.79 -18.83 -0.96
C SER A 24 -3.41 -18.53 -0.37
N LYS A 25 -3.15 -19.00 0.86
CA LYS A 25 -1.85 -18.84 1.54
C LYS A 25 -0.69 -19.59 0.86
N SER A 26 -0.98 -20.53 -0.04
CA SER A 26 0.03 -21.30 -0.76
C SER A 26 0.42 -20.64 -2.09
N ALA A 27 1.66 -20.86 -2.52
CA ALA A 27 2.08 -20.43 -3.85
C ALA A 27 1.33 -21.24 -4.92
N LEU A 28 0.65 -20.54 -5.82
CA LEU A 28 -0.10 -21.15 -6.91
C LEU A 28 0.80 -21.38 -8.14
N LEU A 29 0.49 -22.44 -8.89
CA LEU A 29 1.11 -22.71 -10.19
C LEU A 29 0.21 -22.18 -11.31
N CYS A 30 0.81 -21.53 -12.30
CA CYS A 30 0.09 -21.11 -13.48
C CYS A 30 -0.43 -22.33 -14.25
N PRO A 31 -1.74 -22.48 -14.49
CA PRO A 31 -2.29 -23.69 -15.12
C PRO A 31 -1.85 -23.85 -16.59
N LEU A 32 -1.40 -22.76 -17.23
CA LEU A 32 -0.94 -22.78 -18.63
C LEU A 32 0.53 -23.15 -18.78
N THR A 33 1.36 -22.92 -17.75
CA THR A 33 2.83 -23.06 -17.87
C THR A 33 3.46 -23.91 -16.78
N GLY A 34 2.71 -24.28 -15.74
CA GLY A 34 3.21 -24.96 -14.54
C GLY A 34 4.21 -24.16 -13.72
N SER A 35 4.47 -22.90 -14.06
CA SER A 35 5.41 -22.04 -13.33
C SER A 35 4.77 -21.41 -12.10
N ILE A 36 5.55 -21.18 -11.05
CA ILE A 36 5.10 -20.50 -9.84
C ILE A 36 4.65 -19.07 -10.19
N MET A 37 3.49 -18.69 -9.67
CA MET A 37 2.95 -17.34 -9.79
C MET A 37 3.49 -16.43 -8.68
N LEU A 38 3.60 -15.14 -9.01
CA LEU A 38 4.05 -14.11 -8.08
C LEU A 38 2.84 -13.47 -7.40
N LYS A 39 2.92 -13.30 -6.09
CA LYS A 39 1.88 -12.61 -5.31
C LYS A 39 2.17 -11.11 -5.18
N TYR A 40 1.22 -10.27 -5.56
CA TYR A 40 1.32 -8.81 -5.51
C TYR A 40 0.26 -8.24 -4.58
N ARG A 41 0.67 -7.43 -3.60
CA ARG A 41 -0.29 -6.77 -2.70
C ARG A 41 -1.16 -5.79 -3.47
N ILE A 42 -2.44 -5.80 -3.17
CA ILE A 42 -3.41 -4.86 -3.76
C ILE A 42 -3.26 -3.49 -3.11
N SER A 43 -3.18 -3.45 -1.78
CA SER A 43 -3.02 -2.21 -1.00
C SER A 43 -2.21 -2.44 0.28
N ALA A 44 -2.01 -1.39 1.08
CA ALA A 44 -1.23 -1.46 2.34
C ALA A 44 -2.09 -1.80 3.56
N ASP A 45 -3.40 -1.62 3.44
CA ASP A 45 -4.43 -1.81 4.47
C ASP A 45 -5.00 -3.23 4.50
N THR A 46 -4.64 -4.07 3.53
CA THR A 46 -5.04 -5.48 3.48
C THR A 46 -3.86 -6.42 3.22
N ASP A 47 -4.03 -7.67 3.64
CA ASP A 47 -3.11 -8.76 3.33
C ASP A 47 -3.40 -9.45 1.99
N HIS A 48 -4.53 -9.12 1.33
CA HIS A 48 -4.91 -9.70 0.04
C HIS A 48 -3.91 -9.40 -1.08
N LYS A 49 -3.66 -10.41 -1.90
CA LYS A 49 -2.65 -10.40 -2.95
C LYS A 49 -3.17 -11.08 -4.19
N LEU A 50 -2.90 -10.45 -5.34
CA LEU A 50 -3.17 -11.02 -6.64
C LEU A 50 -2.06 -11.97 -7.06
N ASP A 51 -2.45 -13.11 -7.61
CA ASP A 51 -1.52 -14.05 -8.24
C ASP A 51 -1.30 -13.67 -9.72
N TYR A 52 -0.05 -13.43 -10.08
CA TYR A 52 0.36 -13.02 -11.42
C TYR A 52 1.33 -14.03 -12.03
N SER A 53 1.09 -14.42 -13.28
CA SER A 53 2.01 -15.25 -14.06
C SER A 53 2.77 -14.40 -15.08
N PRO A 54 4.05 -14.07 -14.83
CA PRO A 54 4.85 -13.22 -15.74
C PRO A 54 5.02 -13.85 -17.13
N ARG A 55 5.00 -15.18 -17.21
CA ARG A 55 5.23 -15.92 -18.47
C ARG A 55 4.10 -15.75 -19.48
N VAL A 56 2.87 -15.57 -19.00
CA VAL A 56 1.68 -15.44 -19.86
C VAL A 56 0.97 -14.09 -19.69
N GLY A 57 1.47 -13.25 -18.78
CA GLY A 57 0.84 -11.97 -18.44
C GLY A 57 -0.55 -12.10 -17.83
N GLY A 58 -0.87 -13.28 -17.26
CA GLY A 58 -2.19 -13.59 -16.74
C GLY A 58 -2.31 -13.32 -15.25
N VAL A 59 -3.50 -12.90 -14.82
CA VAL A 59 -3.86 -12.65 -13.43
C VAL A 59 -4.88 -13.69 -13.00
N TRP A 60 -4.64 -14.31 -11.86
CA TRP A 60 -5.60 -15.21 -11.20
C TRP A 60 -6.19 -14.49 -10.01
N LEU A 61 -7.52 -14.54 -9.93
CA LEU A 61 -8.30 -13.93 -8.88
C LEU A 61 -8.97 -15.04 -8.09
N ASP A 62 -8.78 -15.01 -6.77
CA ASP A 62 -9.52 -15.85 -5.84
C ASP A 62 -10.94 -15.27 -5.64
N LYS A 63 -11.79 -16.03 -4.95
CA LYS A 63 -13.19 -15.65 -4.73
C LYS A 63 -13.27 -14.30 -4.01
N GLY A 64 -14.06 -13.39 -4.57
CA GLY A 64 -14.28 -12.06 -4.01
C GLY A 64 -13.22 -11.01 -4.37
N GLU A 65 -12.06 -11.40 -4.88
CA GLU A 65 -11.00 -10.41 -5.21
C GLU A 65 -11.44 -9.48 -6.33
N TRP A 66 -12.24 -9.97 -7.29
CA TRP A 66 -12.79 -9.13 -8.36
C TRP A 66 -13.73 -8.05 -7.83
N GLU A 67 -14.62 -8.42 -6.91
CA GLU A 67 -15.52 -7.50 -6.23
C GLU A 67 -14.74 -6.44 -5.45
N TYR A 68 -13.70 -6.85 -4.72
CA TYR A 68 -12.81 -5.93 -4.02
C TYR A 68 -12.10 -4.96 -4.96
N LEU A 69 -11.56 -5.43 -6.09
CA LEU A 69 -10.93 -4.55 -7.08
C LEU A 69 -11.92 -3.51 -7.64
N LYS A 70 -13.20 -3.86 -7.79
CA LYS A 70 -14.26 -2.92 -8.20
C LYS A 70 -14.54 -1.88 -7.12
N GLU A 71 -14.72 -2.30 -5.87
CA GLU A 71 -14.96 -1.40 -4.74
C GLU A 71 -13.81 -0.43 -4.49
N GLN A 72 -12.58 -0.90 -4.62
CA GLN A 72 -11.38 -0.08 -4.49
C GLN A 72 -11.13 0.84 -5.72
N GLY A 73 -11.97 0.76 -6.75
CA GLY A 73 -11.86 1.59 -7.95
C GLY A 73 -10.62 1.30 -8.82
N ILE A 74 -10.05 0.10 -8.70
CA ILE A 74 -8.79 -0.31 -9.36
C ILE A 74 -8.99 -1.40 -10.41
N ALA A 75 -10.20 -1.94 -10.59
CA ALA A 75 -10.51 -2.96 -11.59
C ALA A 75 -10.05 -2.58 -13.01
N ASN A 76 -10.22 -1.31 -13.40
CA ASN A 76 -9.80 -0.79 -14.71
C ASN A 76 -8.28 -0.52 -14.83
N LYS A 77 -7.56 -0.65 -13.72
CA LYS A 77 -6.11 -0.40 -13.61
C LYS A 77 -5.41 -1.58 -12.96
N VAL A 78 -5.97 -2.79 -13.00
CA VAL A 78 -5.39 -3.99 -12.36
C VAL A 78 -3.93 -4.21 -12.77
N ASN A 79 -3.58 -3.93 -14.02
CA ASN A 79 -2.21 -4.03 -14.52
C ASN A 79 -1.21 -3.13 -13.75
N SER A 80 -1.67 -2.00 -13.22
CA SER A 80 -0.83 -1.09 -12.43
C SER A 80 -0.42 -1.69 -11.08
N VAL A 81 -1.20 -2.62 -10.52
CA VAL A 81 -0.89 -3.33 -9.27
C VAL A 81 0.43 -4.11 -9.39
N PHE A 82 0.71 -4.65 -10.58
CA PHE A 82 1.92 -5.42 -10.86
C PHE A 82 3.15 -4.56 -11.16
N SER A 83 3.00 -3.23 -11.20
CA SER A 83 4.12 -2.34 -11.46
C SER A 83 5.01 -2.20 -10.23
N ASP A 84 6.33 -2.06 -10.47
CA ASP A 84 7.30 -1.80 -9.40
C ASP A 84 6.98 -0.51 -8.64
N HIS A 85 6.47 0.50 -9.34
CA HIS A 85 6.06 1.77 -8.74
C HIS A 85 4.94 1.56 -7.71
N TRP A 86 3.88 0.84 -8.06
CA TRP A 86 2.76 0.54 -7.16
C TRP A 86 3.22 -0.23 -5.93
N GLN A 87 3.97 -1.32 -6.13
CA GLN A 87 4.48 -2.13 -5.01
C GLN A 87 5.45 -1.34 -4.11
N LYS A 88 6.24 -0.42 -4.68
CA LYS A 88 7.09 0.49 -3.91
C LYS A 88 6.25 1.45 -3.07
N GLN A 89 5.16 2.00 -3.60
CA GLN A 89 4.26 2.88 -2.85
C GLN A 89 3.60 2.16 -1.68
N ILE A 90 3.14 0.92 -1.87
CA ILE A 90 2.60 0.09 -0.78
C ILE A 90 3.64 -0.08 0.34
N ARG A 91 4.87 -0.48 0.00
CA ARG A 91 5.94 -0.65 1.00
C ARG A 91 6.25 0.63 1.77
N VAL A 92 6.29 1.78 1.08
CA VAL A 92 6.54 3.08 1.73
C VAL A 92 5.40 3.46 2.67
N ASN A 93 4.15 3.23 2.27
CA ASN A 93 2.98 3.55 3.08
C ASN A 93 2.87 2.64 4.32
N ASP A 94 3.09 1.34 4.15
CA ASP A 94 3.11 0.35 5.23
C ASP A 94 4.21 0.66 6.26
N THR A 95 5.41 1.01 5.75
CA THR A 95 6.53 1.44 6.60
C THR A 95 6.20 2.71 7.39
N LYS A 96 5.57 3.71 6.77
CA LYS A 96 5.16 4.95 7.46
C LYS A 96 4.12 4.68 8.53
N ALA A 97 3.10 3.86 8.25
CA ALA A 97 2.07 3.50 9.20
C ALA A 97 2.66 2.71 10.38
N THR A 98 3.54 1.75 10.09
CA THR A 98 4.27 0.98 11.10
C THR A 98 5.10 1.88 12.01
N PHE A 99 5.87 2.82 11.46
CA PHE A 99 6.64 3.77 12.27
C PHE A 99 5.75 4.71 13.09
N ALA A 100 4.64 5.18 12.53
CA ALA A 100 3.69 6.02 13.25
C ALA A 100 3.12 5.28 14.47
N ALA A 101 2.68 4.03 14.30
CA ALA A 101 2.20 3.19 15.39
C ALA A 101 3.30 2.89 16.43
N LEU A 102 4.53 2.62 15.98
CA LEU A 102 5.68 2.39 16.85
C LEU A 102 5.99 3.63 17.71
N TYR A 103 6.01 4.82 17.11
CA TYR A 103 6.31 6.07 17.82
C TYR A 103 5.18 6.48 18.75
N GLU A 104 3.91 6.33 18.34
CA GLU A 104 2.77 6.59 19.22
C GLU A 104 2.76 5.63 20.43
N LYS A 105 3.09 4.35 20.22
CA LYS A 105 3.25 3.39 21.32
C LYS A 105 4.42 3.75 22.25
N LYS A 106 5.54 4.23 21.70
CA LYS A 106 6.77 4.52 22.45
C LYS A 106 6.67 5.81 23.26
N PHE A 107 6.12 6.87 22.67
CA PHE A 107 6.10 8.20 23.26
C PHE A 107 4.72 8.56 23.84
N GLY A 108 3.68 7.81 23.51
CA GLY A 108 2.31 8.21 23.78
C GLY A 108 1.81 9.23 22.77
N LYS A 109 0.48 9.36 22.68
CA LYS A 109 -0.19 10.20 21.68
C LYS A 109 0.17 11.69 21.79
N GLU A 110 0.24 12.21 23.02
CA GLU A 110 0.49 13.63 23.26
C GLU A 110 1.91 14.03 22.86
N ASP A 111 2.93 13.32 23.38
CA ASP A 111 4.32 13.67 23.08
C ASP A 111 4.67 13.39 21.62
N TYR A 112 4.14 12.33 21.02
CA TYR A 112 4.33 12.09 19.59
C TYR A 112 3.75 13.21 18.73
N GLN A 113 2.58 13.75 19.11
CA GLN A 113 1.98 14.88 18.41
C GLN A 113 2.82 16.15 18.56
N LYS A 114 3.33 16.46 19.76
CA LYS A 114 4.26 17.60 19.97
C LYS A 114 5.51 17.49 19.10
N VAL A 115 6.12 16.29 19.00
CA VAL A 115 7.31 16.07 18.15
C VAL A 115 6.98 16.26 16.67
N LYS A 116 5.80 15.86 16.20
CA LYS A 116 5.36 16.11 14.81
C LYS A 116 5.19 17.59 14.53
N GLU A 117 4.57 18.33 15.44
CA GLU A 117 4.37 19.78 15.32
C GLU A 117 5.72 20.51 15.30
N LEU A 118 6.62 20.17 16.22
CA LEU A 118 7.99 20.71 16.25
C LEU A 118 8.72 20.43 14.93
N ARG A 119 8.64 19.20 14.40
CA ARG A 119 9.25 18.85 13.11
C ARG A 119 8.72 19.72 11.97
N ASN A 120 7.40 19.87 11.87
CA ASN A 120 6.76 20.65 10.82
C ASN A 120 7.15 22.13 10.90
N TRP A 121 7.21 22.67 12.10
CA TRP A 121 7.68 24.03 12.34
C TRP A 121 9.17 24.19 11.97
N LEU A 122 10.03 23.24 12.37
CA LEU A 122 11.45 23.27 12.00
C LEU A 122 11.67 23.22 10.49
N GLU A 123 10.96 22.37 9.75
CA GLU A 123 11.17 22.27 8.29
C GLU A 123 10.74 23.52 7.52
N SER A 124 9.76 24.25 8.03
CA SER A 124 9.26 25.49 7.43
C SER A 124 10.06 26.73 7.83
N ASN A 125 10.97 26.61 8.80
CA ASN A 125 11.78 27.73 9.26
C ASN A 125 13.04 27.95 8.38
N PRO A 126 13.34 29.19 7.96
CA PRO A 126 14.59 29.49 7.23
C PRO A 126 15.86 29.09 7.98
N ASN A 127 15.85 29.20 9.33
CA ASN A 127 17.00 28.95 10.19
C ASN A 127 17.00 27.52 10.78
N LYS A 128 16.46 26.55 10.02
CA LYS A 128 16.24 25.19 10.52
C LYS A 128 17.50 24.44 10.93
N ALA A 129 18.65 24.78 10.35
CA ALA A 129 19.91 24.16 10.69
C ALA A 129 20.37 24.58 12.10
N GLU A 130 20.30 25.88 12.38
CA GLU A 130 20.65 26.50 13.65
C GLU A 130 19.70 26.04 14.76
N LEU A 131 18.39 26.00 14.47
CA LEU A 131 17.39 25.52 15.44
C LEU A 131 17.60 24.05 15.82
N ARG A 132 18.00 23.20 14.87
CA ARG A 132 18.37 21.80 15.18
C ARG A 132 19.62 21.73 16.03
N ALA A 133 20.65 22.52 15.72
CA ALA A 133 21.87 22.57 16.50
C ALA A 133 21.58 23.01 17.95
N TYR A 134 20.75 24.04 18.12
CA TYR A 134 20.30 24.51 19.42
C TYR A 134 19.55 23.42 20.22
N LEU A 135 18.63 22.68 19.60
CA LEU A 135 17.88 21.61 20.27
C LEU A 135 18.74 20.41 20.69
N LEU A 136 19.82 20.14 19.97
CA LEU A 136 20.71 19.00 20.21
C LEU A 136 21.88 19.35 21.15
N ALA A 137 22.15 20.64 21.37
CA ALA A 137 23.21 21.07 22.28
C ALA A 137 22.90 20.67 23.72
N MET A 138 23.91 20.15 24.43
CA MET A 138 23.78 19.82 25.86
C MET A 138 23.54 21.07 26.71
N ASP A 139 24.20 22.17 26.34
CA ASP A 139 23.93 23.51 26.84
C ASP A 139 24.07 24.50 25.66
N PRO A 140 22.97 24.97 25.07
CA PRO A 140 23.02 25.90 23.94
C PRO A 140 23.48 27.31 24.33
N TYR A 141 23.65 27.59 25.62
CA TYR A 141 24.15 28.85 26.16
C TYR A 141 25.52 28.69 26.86
N GLY A 142 26.00 27.45 26.96
CA GLY A 142 27.26 27.10 27.60
C GLY A 142 28.42 27.57 26.76
N SER A 143 29.33 28.30 27.39
CA SER A 143 30.59 28.78 26.79
C SER A 143 31.57 27.65 26.57
#